data_AF-A0A351K0D9-F1
#
_entry.id   AF-A0A351K0D9-F1
#
_cell.length_a   1.000
_cell.length_b   1.000
_cell.length_c   1.000
_cell.angle_alpha   90.00
_cell.angle_beta   90.00
_cell.angle_gamma   90.00
#
_symmetry.space_group_name_H-M   'P 1'
#
loop_
_entity.id
_entity.type
_entity.pdbx_description
1 polymer ?
#
loop_
_entity_poly.entity_id
_entity_poly.type
_entity_poly.pdbx_seq_one_letter_code
_entity_poly.pdbx_strand_id
1 'polypeptide(L)' 'DDLGMETATAWAREKLYQILNYRYNARLATVITVTNPALESLDARLRSRLMDPRISNVVPIGAPDYRGQDKRAPRSPRGR' A
#
# COMPACT_ATOMS: atom_id res chain seq x y z
N ASP A 1 6.90 2.06 -1.02
CA ASP A 1 6.10 2.16 0.20
C ASP A 1 5.16 3.34 0.03
N ASP A 2 3.96 3.28 0.63
CA ASP A 2 2.93 4.33 0.64
C ASP A 2 2.60 4.95 -0.73
N LEU A 3 2.39 4.09 -1.74
CA LEU A 3 2.07 4.52 -3.10
C LEU A 3 0.79 5.38 -3.12
N GLY A 4 0.85 6.52 -3.80
CA GLY A 4 -0.25 7.48 -3.92
C GLY A 4 -0.33 8.50 -2.78
N MET A 5 0.52 8.40 -1.75
CA MET A 5 0.63 9.41 -0.68
C MET A 5 1.80 10.38 -0.92
N GLU A 6 2.61 10.16 -1.96
CA GLU A 6 3.77 10.98 -2.27
C GLU A 6 3.43 12.31 -2.95
N THR A 7 4.15 13.37 -2.59
CA THR A 7 4.20 14.60 -3.42
C THR A 7 5.28 14.43 -4.49
N ALA A 8 4.96 13.69 -5.56
CA ALA A 8 5.90 13.41 -6.64
C ALA A 8 5.97 14.52 -7.70
N THR A 9 7.18 14.82 -8.17
CA THR A 9 7.39 15.60 -9.39
C THR A 9 6.94 14.78 -10.62
N ALA A 10 6.73 15.43 -11.77
CA ALA A 10 6.36 14.73 -13.01
C ALA A 10 7.40 13.66 -13.38
N TRP A 11 8.69 13.98 -13.25
CA TRP A 11 9.78 13.04 -13.49
C TRP A 11 9.74 11.85 -12.53
N ALA A 12 9.50 12.08 -11.23
CA ALA A 12 9.41 11.00 -10.26
C ALA A 12 8.24 10.05 -10.57
N ARG A 13 7.07 10.57 -10.98
CA ARG A 13 5.94 9.75 -11.43
C ARG A 13 6.27 8.92 -12.67
N GLU A 14 6.97 9.52 -13.63
CA GLU A 14 7.43 8.83 -14.84
C GLU A 14 8.36 7.66 -14.49
N LYS A 15 9.34 7.89 -13.61
CA LYS A 15 10.29 6.84 -13.20
C LYS A 15 9.62 5.74 -12.40
N LEU A 16 8.69 6.09 -11.52
CA LEU A 16 7.89 5.11 -10.81
C LEU A 16 7.09 4.23 -11.78
N TYR A 17 6.44 4.84 -12.79
CA TYR A 17 5.74 4.10 -13.83
C TYR A 17 6.69 3.16 -14.60
N GLN A 18 7.88 3.62 -14.99
CA GLN A 18 8.87 2.81 -15.69
C GLN A 18 9.29 1.58 -14.87
N ILE A 19 9.59 1.78 -13.58
CA ILE A 19 9.99 0.69 -12.67
C ILE A 19 8.85 -0.31 -12.51
N LEU A 20 7.64 0.15 -12.18
CA LEU A 20 6.50 -0.74 -11.96
C LEU A 20 6.12 -1.52 -13.22
N ASN A 21 6.13 -0.86 -14.38
CA ASN A 21 5.85 -1.52 -15.65
C ASN A 21 6.90 -2.57 -16.00
N TYR A 22 8.20 -2.27 -15.80
CA TYR A 22 9.27 -3.24 -16.03
C TYR A 22 9.11 -4.48 -15.12
N ARG A 23 8.91 -4.26 -13.81
CA ARG A 23 8.77 -5.36 -12.85
C ARG A 23 7.55 -6.23 -13.11
N TYR A 24 6.42 -5.61 -13.48
CA TYR A 24 5.22 -6.32 -13.88
C TYR A 24 5.48 -7.20 -15.13
N ASN A 25 6.06 -6.63 -16.19
CA ASN A 25 6.31 -7.37 -17.44
C ASN A 25 7.31 -8.51 -17.23
N ALA A 26 8.34 -8.30 -16.41
CA ALA A 26 9.34 -9.30 -16.06
C ALA A 26 8.88 -10.27 -14.95
N ARG A 27 7.66 -10.12 -14.42
CA ARG A 27 7.09 -10.93 -13.32
C ARG A 27 8.00 -10.99 -12.08
N LEU A 28 8.65 -9.88 -11.77
CA LEU A 28 9.54 -9.79 -10.61
C LEU A 28 8.74 -9.54 -9.34
N ALA A 29 9.02 -10.33 -8.29
CA ALA A 29 8.37 -10.21 -6.99
C ALA A 29 8.46 -8.79 -6.44
N THR A 30 7.32 -8.14 -6.18
CA THR A 30 7.26 -6.74 -5.75
C THR A 30 6.20 -6.59 -4.68
N VAL A 31 6.52 -5.90 -3.59
CA VAL A 31 5.55 -5.54 -2.55
C VAL A 31 5.28 -4.05 -2.64
N ILE A 32 4.00 -3.69 -2.65
CA ILE A 32 3.54 -2.30 -2.72
C ILE A 32 2.50 -2.15 -1.62
N THR A 33 2.65 -1.10 -0.83
CA THR A 33 1.69 -0.63 0.16
C THR A 33 0.97 0.58 -0.43
N VAL A 34 -0.35 0.63 -0.26
CA VAL A 34 -1.22 1.66 -0.82
C VAL A 34 -2.47 1.75 0.06
N THR A 35 -2.99 2.94 0.25
CA THR A 35 -4.29 3.10 0.94
C THR A 35 -5.43 2.82 -0.04
N ASN A 36 -6.60 2.40 0.46
CA ASN A 36 -7.75 2.11 -0.40
C ASN A 36 -8.13 3.31 -1.31
N PRO A 37 -8.23 4.55 -0.77
CA PRO A 37 -8.52 5.72 -1.59
C PRO A 37 -7.43 6.00 -2.65
N ALA A 38 -6.16 5.82 -2.28
CA ALA A 38 -5.06 6.04 -3.20
C ALA A 38 -5.12 5.04 -4.37
N LEU A 39 -5.39 3.75 -4.10
CA LEU A 39 -5.49 2.70 -5.13
C LEU A 39 -6.56 3.02 -6.17
N GLU A 40 -7.70 3.54 -5.74
CA GLU A 40 -8.81 3.92 -6.63
C GLU A 40 -8.45 5.10 -7.53
N SER A 41 -7.67 6.06 -7.00
CA SER A 41 -7.23 7.27 -7.69
C SER A 41 -6.03 7.09 -8.64
N LEU A 42 -5.38 5.93 -8.62
CA LEU A 42 -4.26 5.65 -9.51
C LEU A 42 -4.67 5.70 -10.98
N ASP A 43 -3.71 6.03 -11.84
CA ASP A 43 -3.88 5.92 -13.29
C ASP A 43 -4.38 4.52 -13.69
N ALA A 44 -5.33 4.48 -14.62
CA ALA A 44 -6.02 3.26 -15.01
C ALA A 44 -5.06 2.16 -15.49
N ARG A 45 -3.95 2.51 -16.16
CA ARG A 45 -2.96 1.53 -16.64
C ARG A 45 -2.15 0.93 -15.50
N LEU A 46 -1.79 1.73 -14.49
CA LEU A 46 -1.11 1.22 -13.29
C LEU A 46 -2.07 0.35 -12.48
N ARG A 47 -3.29 0.83 -12.22
CA ARG A 47 -4.31 0.09 -11.46
C ARG A 47 -4.60 -1.27 -12.10
N SER A 48 -4.76 -1.34 -13.42
CA SER A 48 -4.99 -2.61 -14.13
C SER A 48 -3.86 -3.63 -13.95
N ARG A 49 -2.59 -3.20 -13.85
CA ARG A 49 -1.45 -4.09 -13.61
C ARG A 49 -1.39 -4.56 -12.16
N LEU A 50 -1.62 -3.64 -11.22
CA LEU A 50 -1.59 -3.95 -9.79
C LEU A 50 -2.76 -4.85 -9.37
N MET A 51 -3.88 -4.80 -10.09
CA MET A 51 -5.06 -5.63 -9.84
C MET A 51 -5.17 -6.83 -10.80
N ASP A 52 -4.13 -7.15 -11.59
CA ASP A 52 -4.16 -8.35 -12.45
C ASP A 52 -4.08 -9.63 -11.59
N PRO A 53 -5.14 -10.45 -11.52
CA PRO A 53 -5.17 -11.64 -10.67
C PRO A 53 -4.19 -12.74 -11.11
N ARG A 54 -3.58 -12.63 -12.29
CA ARG A 54 -2.63 -13.62 -12.82
C ARG A 54 -1.22 -13.45 -12.25
N ILE A 55 -0.89 -12.25 -11.76
CA ILE A 55 0.48 -11.86 -11.37
C ILE A 55 0.50 -11.17 -9.99
N SER A 56 -0.58 -10.50 -9.60
CA SER A 56 -0.67 -9.73 -8.36
C SER A 56 -1.70 -10.32 -7.40
N ASN A 57 -1.44 -10.23 -6.10
CA ASN A 57 -2.40 -10.55 -5.05
C ASN A 57 -2.63 -9.31 -4.18
N VAL A 58 -3.88 -8.88 -4.06
CA VAL A 58 -4.27 -7.75 -3.21
C VAL A 58 -4.65 -8.28 -1.85
N VAL A 59 -3.96 -7.81 -0.82
CA VAL A 59 -4.21 -8.19 0.58
C VAL A 59 -4.78 -6.98 1.33
N PRO A 60 -6.10 -6.93 1.57
CA PRO A 60 -6.72 -5.86 2.34
C PRO A 60 -6.27 -5.95 3.80
N ILE A 61 -5.85 -4.83 4.37
CA ILE A 61 -5.48 -4.75 5.80
C ILE A 61 -6.59 -3.99 6.51
N GLY A 62 -7.43 -4.73 7.26
CA GLY A 62 -8.49 -4.17 8.10
C GLY A 62 -8.08 -3.95 9.56
N ALA A 63 -6.78 -4.02 9.87
CA ALA A 63 -6.27 -3.84 11.23
C ALA A 63 -6.36 -2.36 11.67
N PRO A 64 -6.54 -2.09 12.97
CA PRO A 64 -6.54 -0.72 13.49
C PRO A 64 -5.15 -0.08 13.36
N ASP A 65 -5.09 1.25 13.48
CA ASP A 65 -3.80 1.95 13.61
C ASP A 65 -3.10 1.52 14.92
N TYR A 66 -1.84 1.12 14.79
CA TYR A 66 -1.01 0.68 15.91
C TYR A 66 -0.17 1.82 16.51
N ARG A 67 -0.09 3.00 15.88
CA ARG A 67 0.73 4.14 16.35
C ARG A 67 0.25 4.76 17.66
N GLY A 68 -0.97 4.43 18.13
CA GLY A 68 -1.58 4.95 19.35
C GLY A 68 -1.84 3.92 20.47
N GLN A 69 -1.42 2.66 20.30
CA GLN A 69 -1.75 1.58 21.24
C GLN A 69 -0.84 1.50 22.49
N ASP A 70 -0.04 2.54 22.76
CA ASP A 70 0.77 2.63 23.97
C ASP A 70 -0.01 3.08 25.23
N LYS A 71 -1.35 3.08 25.17
CA LYS A 71 -2.18 3.11 26.37
C LYS A 71 -2.49 1.68 26.78
N ARG A 72 -1.51 1.03 27.43
CA ARG A 72 -1.80 -0.05 28.38
C ARG A 72 -2.95 0.43 29.26
N ALA A 73 -4.15 -0.14 29.07
CA ALA A 73 -5.25 0.10 29.99
C ALA A 73 -4.75 -0.20 31.41
N PRO A 74 -5.02 0.65 32.41
CA PRO A 74 -4.66 0.33 33.78
C PRO A 74 -5.35 -0.98 34.13
N ARG A 75 -4.57 -2.00 34.46
CA ARG A 75 -5.11 -3.26 35.01
C ARG A 75 -5.89 -2.85 36.25
N SER A 76 -7.21 -3.06 36.23
CA SER A 76 -8.04 -2.94 37.44
C SER A 76 -7.32 -3.65 38.58
N PRO A 77 -7.14 -3.02 39.76
CA PRO A 77 -6.70 -3.77 40.92
C PRO A 77 -7.75 -4.84 41.16
N ARG A 78 -7.34 -6.12 41.21
CA ARG A 78 -8.18 -7.14 41.81
C ARG A 78 -8.26 -6.81 43.29
N GLY A 79 -9.32 -6.12 43.69
CA GLY A 79 -9.69 -5.92 45.09
C GLY A 79 -10.25 -7.21 45.66
N ARG A 80 -9.73 -7.55 46.84
CA ARG A 80 -10.00 -8.68 47.74
C ARG A 80 -11.41 -9.27 47.74
#